data_AF-A0A7S2JIN0-F1
#
_entry.id   AF-A0A7S2JIN0-F1
#
_cell.length_a   1.000
_cell.length_b   1.000
_cell.length_c   1.000
_cell.angle_alpha   90.00
_cell.angle_beta   90.00
_cell.angle_gamma   90.00
#
_symmetry.space_group_name_H-M   'P 1'
#
loop_
_entity.id
_entity.type
_entity.pdbx_description
1 polymer ?
#
loop_
_entity_poly.entity_id
_entity_poly.type
_entity_poly.pdbx_seq_one_letter_code
_entity_poly.pdbx_strand_id
1 'polypeptide(L)'
;AAADKAAAERAAAAERAAATAAQQRAAAAEKAATDSAAAAAASTAARADDGREPPPKMARTRCAAPTPGQFASTRLEVLQEDNDVVVKLHATEILRLRPSGELTLSSGGWRTVSTMEAINSSVTELVKAPKLEVVSNGDEWSLRDSTGTTIPFVDGITVATGTEQPLRAVRLSTLGAKVDGAGLAVAPTNGVASGATGGGGGGEDGGGNGGGGAA
;
A
#
# COMPACT_ATOMS: atom_id res chain seq x y z
N ALA A 1 13.46 21.45 -49.66
CA ALA A 1 12.13 21.85 -50.15
C ALA A 1 11.02 20.90 -49.71
N ALA A 2 10.95 19.64 -50.17
CA ALA A 2 9.88 18.71 -49.76
C ALA A 2 9.96 18.30 -48.28
N ALA A 3 11.17 18.09 -47.75
CA ALA A 3 11.38 17.77 -46.33
C ALA A 3 11.01 18.94 -45.40
N ASP A 4 11.36 20.18 -45.79
CA ASP A 4 11.02 21.39 -45.03
C ASP A 4 9.51 21.62 -44.94
N LYS A 5 8.78 21.33 -46.04
CA LYS A 5 7.31 21.41 -46.07
C LYS A 5 6.68 20.38 -45.11
N ALA A 6 7.17 19.14 -45.10
CA ALA A 6 6.66 18.10 -44.20
C ALA A 6 6.94 18.41 -42.72
N ALA A 7 8.08 19.03 -42.41
CA ALA A 7 8.40 19.47 -41.05
C ALA A 7 7.46 20.59 -40.57
N ALA A 8 7.18 21.57 -41.44
CA ALA A 8 6.24 22.66 -41.13
C ALA A 8 4.80 22.14 -40.92
N GLU A 9 4.34 21.19 -41.74
CA GLU A 9 3.01 20.58 -41.58
C GLU A 9 2.88 19.78 -40.27
N ARG A 10 3.94 19.07 -39.85
CA ARG A 10 3.95 18.36 -38.55
C ARG A 10 3.94 19.31 -37.36
N ALA A 11 4.66 20.42 -37.41
CA ALA A 11 4.64 21.43 -36.36
C ALA A 11 3.24 22.05 -36.21
N ALA A 12 2.60 22.41 -37.33
CA ALA A 12 1.24 22.94 -37.33
C ALA A 12 0.17 21.91 -36.89
N ALA A 13 0.41 20.62 -37.12
CA ALA A 13 -0.44 19.54 -36.60
C ALA A 13 -0.28 19.36 -35.09
N ALA A 14 0.95 19.42 -34.57
CA ALA A 14 1.24 19.33 -33.15
C ALA A 14 0.62 20.48 -32.36
N GLU A 15 0.67 21.71 -32.88
CA GLU A 15 0.06 22.88 -32.24
C GLU A 15 -1.47 22.77 -32.18
N ARG A 16 -2.11 22.29 -33.26
CA ARG A 16 -3.56 22.02 -33.29
C ARG A 16 -3.97 20.91 -32.31
N ALA A 17 -3.15 19.87 -32.18
CA ALA A 17 -3.38 18.80 -31.21
C ALA A 17 -3.28 19.31 -29.77
N ALA A 18 -2.28 20.15 -29.47
CA ALA A 18 -2.11 20.78 -28.16
C ALA A 18 -3.28 21.70 -27.79
N ALA A 19 -3.74 22.53 -28.73
CA ALA A 19 -4.91 23.40 -28.52
C ALA A 19 -6.20 22.59 -28.25
N THR A 20 -6.40 21.49 -28.98
CA THR A 20 -7.56 20.61 -28.79
C THR A 20 -7.51 19.92 -27.43
N ALA A 21 -6.35 19.43 -27.01
CA ALA A 21 -6.17 18.81 -25.69
C ALA A 21 -6.41 19.80 -24.53
N ALA A 22 -6.01 21.07 -24.69
CA ALA A 22 -6.28 22.13 -23.72
C ALA A 22 -7.79 22.42 -23.61
N GLN A 23 -8.50 22.52 -24.73
CA GLN A 23 -9.96 22.72 -24.73
C GLN A 23 -10.70 21.54 -24.09
N GLN A 24 -10.29 20.30 -24.37
CA GLN A 24 -10.90 19.12 -23.75
C GLN A 24 -10.69 19.06 -22.24
N ARG A 25 -9.50 19.47 -21.74
CA ARG A 25 -9.23 19.56 -20.30
C ARG A 25 -10.09 20.63 -19.61
N ALA A 26 -10.27 21.79 -20.23
CA ALA A 26 -11.14 22.84 -19.69
C ALA A 26 -12.60 22.37 -19.59
N ALA A 27 -13.13 21.73 -20.63
CA ALA A 27 -14.49 21.18 -20.63
C ALA A 27 -14.68 20.08 -19.57
N ALA A 28 -13.68 19.21 -19.37
CA ALA A 28 -13.72 18.17 -18.34
C ALA A 28 -13.73 18.76 -16.91
N ALA A 29 -12.98 19.83 -16.67
CA ALA A 29 -12.96 20.52 -15.38
C ALA A 29 -14.30 21.18 -15.05
N GLU A 30 -14.97 21.79 -16.03
CA GLU A 30 -16.29 22.41 -15.84
C GLU A 30 -17.38 21.36 -15.51
N LYS A 31 -17.32 20.19 -16.17
CA LYS A 31 -18.22 19.07 -15.85
C LYS A 31 -17.99 18.54 -14.42
N ALA A 32 -16.74 18.43 -13.98
CA ALA A 32 -16.43 17.98 -12.62
C ALA A 32 -16.91 18.97 -11.53
N ALA A 33 -16.88 20.28 -11.82
CA ALA A 33 -17.35 21.31 -10.91
C ALA A 33 -18.88 21.30 -10.75
N THR A 34 -19.62 21.06 -11.83
CA THR A 34 -21.09 20.98 -11.82
C THR A 34 -21.60 19.71 -11.12
N ASP A 35 -20.94 18.56 -11.32
CA ASP A 35 -21.28 17.31 -10.62
C ASP A 35 -21.02 17.42 -9.09
N SER A 36 -19.98 18.16 -8.67
CA SER A 36 -19.69 18.37 -7.24
C SER A 36 -20.69 19.31 -6.54
N ALA A 37 -21.23 20.31 -7.24
CA ALA A 37 -22.24 21.22 -6.69
C ALA A 37 -23.60 20.54 -6.44
N ALA A 38 -23.97 19.57 -7.28
CA ALA A 38 -25.20 18.80 -7.11
C ALA A 38 -25.17 17.88 -5.87
N ALA A 39 -24.01 17.29 -5.54
CA ALA A 39 -23.86 16.45 -4.36
C ALA A 39 -23.94 17.24 -3.04
N ALA A 40 -23.47 18.50 -3.03
CA ALA A 40 -23.54 19.37 -1.85
C ALA A 40 -24.96 19.84 -1.54
N ALA A 41 -25.79 20.10 -2.57
CA ALA A 41 -27.18 20.54 -2.40
C ALA A 41 -28.11 19.43 -1.86
N ALA A 42 -27.82 18.16 -2.14
CA ALA A 42 -28.60 17.03 -1.61
C ALA A 42 -28.40 16.81 -0.10
N SER A 43 -27.31 17.33 0.48
CA SER A 43 -26.95 17.12 1.89
C SER A 43 -27.53 18.16 2.84
N THR A 44 -28.19 19.22 2.34
CA THR A 44 -28.66 20.36 3.16
C THR A 44 -30.15 20.34 3.49
N ALA A 45 -30.94 19.38 2.97
CA ALA A 45 -32.40 19.34 3.18
C ALA A 45 -32.88 18.47 4.36
N ALA A 46 -31.98 17.88 5.18
CA ALA A 46 -32.33 16.93 6.23
C ALA A 46 -31.98 17.39 7.65
N ARG A 47 -32.16 18.67 7.98
CA ARG A 47 -32.10 19.17 9.37
C ARG A 47 -33.30 20.04 9.68
N ALA A 48 -34.47 19.41 9.68
CA ALA A 48 -35.58 19.89 10.50
C ALA A 48 -35.31 19.45 11.96
N ASP A 49 -35.41 20.44 12.82
CA ASP A 49 -35.29 20.45 14.27
C ASP A 49 -36.24 19.42 14.91
N ASP A 50 -35.69 18.34 15.47
CA ASP A 50 -36.41 17.39 16.31
C ASP A 50 -35.74 17.47 17.68
N GLY A 51 -36.45 18.03 18.66
CA GLY A 51 -36.01 18.30 20.02
C GLY A 51 -35.64 17.03 20.80
N ARG A 52 -34.56 16.37 20.39
CA ARG A 52 -34.10 15.10 20.93
C ARG A 52 -33.28 15.32 22.19
N GLU A 53 -33.67 14.61 23.24
CA GLU A 53 -32.96 14.47 24.50
C GLU A 53 -31.43 14.36 24.34
N PRO A 54 -30.66 14.88 25.31
CA PRO A 54 -29.21 14.78 25.30
C PRO A 54 -28.79 13.31 25.14
N PRO A 55 -27.89 12.99 24.19
CA PRO A 55 -27.49 11.61 23.97
C PRO A 55 -26.92 11.02 25.26
N PRO A 56 -27.28 9.78 25.63
CA PRO A 56 -26.65 9.12 26.77
C PRO A 56 -25.16 9.11 26.50
N LYS A 57 -24.37 9.55 27.50
CA LYS A 57 -22.90 9.58 27.50
C LYS A 57 -22.39 8.30 26.85
N MET A 58 -22.01 8.37 25.57
CA MET A 58 -21.50 7.22 24.85
C MET A 58 -20.22 6.83 25.55
N ALA A 59 -20.29 5.74 26.32
CA ALA A 59 -19.12 5.07 26.85
C ALA A 59 -18.26 4.78 25.64
N ARG A 60 -17.15 5.52 25.50
CA ARG A 60 -16.12 5.25 24.49
C ARG A 60 -15.80 3.78 24.62
N THR A 61 -16.28 2.98 23.66
CA THR A 61 -15.97 1.56 23.58
C THR A 61 -14.48 1.51 23.35
N ARG A 62 -13.73 1.37 24.45
CA ARG A 62 -12.31 1.06 24.38
C ARG A 62 -12.26 -0.25 23.63
N CYS A 63 -11.63 -0.26 22.45
CA CYS A 63 -11.31 -1.49 21.74
C CYS A 63 -10.77 -2.47 22.77
N ALA A 64 -11.43 -3.62 22.91
CA ALA A 64 -11.04 -4.60 23.89
C ALA A 64 -9.55 -4.92 23.67
N ALA A 65 -8.76 -4.74 24.74
CA ALA A 65 -7.35 -5.05 24.68
C ALA A 65 -7.19 -6.53 24.27
N PRO A 66 -6.26 -6.85 23.35
CA PRO A 66 -6.05 -8.21 22.92
C PRO A 66 -5.68 -9.09 24.11
N THR A 67 -6.17 -10.33 24.12
CA THR A 67 -5.94 -11.27 25.21
C THR A 67 -4.42 -11.45 25.43
N PRO A 68 -3.90 -11.20 26.65
CA PRO A 68 -2.49 -11.41 26.97
C PRO A 68 -2.08 -12.86 26.64
N GLY A 69 -1.00 -13.02 25.89
CA GLY A 69 -0.51 -14.34 25.44
C GLY A 69 -0.95 -14.73 24.02
N GLN A 70 -1.84 -13.97 23.40
CA GLN A 70 -2.17 -14.09 21.97
C GLN A 70 -1.41 -13.05 21.13
N PHE A 71 -0.15 -12.78 21.50
CA PHE A 71 0.76 -12.09 20.60
C PHE A 71 1.11 -13.09 19.50
N ALA A 72 0.26 -13.12 18.46
CA ALA A 72 0.67 -13.66 17.18
C ALA A 72 2.02 -13.03 16.86
N SER A 73 2.98 -13.82 16.41
CA SER A 73 4.28 -13.31 15.95
C SER A 73 4.05 -12.06 15.09
N THR A 74 4.83 -11.00 15.30
CA THR A 74 4.87 -9.77 14.48
C THR A 74 5.30 -10.12 13.07
N ARG A 75 4.41 -10.80 12.35
CA ARG A 75 4.62 -11.30 11.02
C ARG A 75 4.01 -10.30 10.07
N LEU A 76 4.88 -9.63 9.34
CA LEU A 76 4.50 -8.92 8.13
C LEU A 76 4.29 -9.94 7.02
N GLU A 77 3.17 -9.81 6.33
CA GLU A 77 2.82 -10.63 5.17
C GLU A 77 2.61 -9.71 3.99
N VAL A 78 3.31 -9.99 2.88
CA VAL A 78 3.14 -9.29 1.61
C VAL A 78 2.37 -10.20 0.68
N LEU A 79 1.19 -9.75 0.26
CA LEU A 79 0.26 -10.48 -0.60
C LEU A 79 0.06 -9.71 -1.90
N GLN A 80 -0.20 -10.42 -2.98
CA GLN A 80 -0.61 -9.83 -4.25
C GLN A 80 -2.07 -10.21 -4.52
N GLU A 81 -2.97 -9.23 -4.51
CA GLU A 81 -4.42 -9.40 -4.67
C GLU A 81 -4.88 -8.58 -5.89
N ASP A 82 -5.43 -9.21 -6.94
CA ASP A 82 -6.04 -8.52 -8.10
C ASP A 82 -5.20 -7.40 -8.74
N ASN A 83 -3.87 -7.56 -8.75
CA ASN A 83 -2.83 -6.61 -9.19
C ASN A 83 -2.39 -5.56 -8.17
N ASP A 84 -2.99 -5.52 -6.99
CA ASP A 84 -2.54 -4.71 -5.87
C ASP A 84 -1.51 -5.47 -5.04
N VAL A 85 -0.60 -4.72 -4.41
CA VAL A 85 0.30 -5.25 -3.38
C VAL A 85 -0.24 -4.85 -2.03
N VAL A 86 -0.62 -5.83 -1.22
CA VAL A 86 -1.22 -5.63 0.10
C VAL A 86 -0.23 -6.12 1.15
N VAL A 87 0.09 -5.26 2.12
CA VAL A 87 0.91 -5.62 3.27
C VAL A 87 0.02 -5.71 4.50
N LYS A 88 0.05 -6.87 5.16
CA LYS A 88 -0.72 -7.15 6.37
C LYS A 88 0.22 -7.30 7.56
N LEU A 89 -0.17 -6.70 8.68
CA LEU A 89 0.44 -6.89 9.99
C LEU A 89 -0.59 -7.54 10.91
N HIS A 90 -0.29 -8.73 11.44
CA HIS A 90 -1.22 -9.52 12.28
C HIS A 90 -2.64 -9.66 11.66
N ALA A 91 -2.71 -10.03 10.38
CA ALA A 91 -3.94 -10.13 9.58
C ALA A 91 -4.68 -8.82 9.31
N THR A 92 -4.15 -7.66 9.73
CA THR A 92 -4.74 -6.35 9.43
C THR A 92 -4.01 -5.71 8.26
N GLU A 93 -4.74 -5.22 7.27
CA GLU A 93 -4.17 -4.47 6.15
C GLU A 93 -3.64 -3.12 6.63
N ILE A 94 -2.32 -2.94 6.52
CA ILE A 94 -1.66 -1.69 6.90
C ILE A 94 -1.27 -0.84 5.68
N LEU A 95 -1.10 -1.47 4.53
CA LEU A 95 -0.68 -0.80 3.30
C LEU A 95 -1.23 -1.53 2.09
N ARG A 96 -1.72 -0.76 1.11
CA ARG A 96 -2.13 -1.27 -0.20
C ARG A 96 -1.61 -0.37 -1.30
N LEU A 97 -0.80 -0.92 -2.20
CA LEU A 97 -0.25 -0.26 -3.36
C LEU A 97 -0.98 -0.72 -4.62
N ARG A 98 -1.73 0.19 -5.24
CA ARG A 98 -2.46 -0.04 -6.49
C ARG A 98 -1.55 0.06 -7.72
N PRO A 99 -1.92 -0.56 -8.85
CA PRO A 99 -1.19 -0.44 -10.12
C PRO A 99 -1.15 0.96 -10.70
N SER A 100 -2.07 1.84 -10.28
CA SER A 100 -2.07 3.25 -10.62
C SER A 100 -0.93 4.06 -9.95
N GLY A 101 -0.20 3.47 -8.99
CA GLY A 101 0.75 4.20 -8.15
C GLY A 101 0.08 4.95 -6.98
N GLU A 102 -1.16 4.59 -6.64
CA GLU A 102 -1.82 5.05 -5.43
C GLU A 102 -1.48 4.14 -4.26
N LEU A 103 -0.98 4.74 -3.18
CA LEU A 103 -0.66 4.07 -1.93
C LEU A 103 -1.72 4.40 -0.89
N THR A 104 -2.43 3.38 -0.40
CA THR A 104 -3.36 3.51 0.73
C THR A 104 -2.67 3.04 2.00
N LEU A 105 -2.69 3.86 3.05
CA LEU A 105 -2.11 3.53 4.36
C LEU A 105 -3.20 3.40 5.41
N SER A 106 -3.04 2.44 6.32
CA SER A 106 -3.95 2.18 7.44
C SER A 106 -3.16 1.68 8.64
N SER A 107 -3.52 2.11 9.83
CA SER A 107 -3.03 1.53 11.08
C SER A 107 -3.89 0.34 11.53
N GLY A 108 -5.05 0.13 10.90
CA GLY A 108 -5.99 -0.89 11.33
C GLY A 108 -6.59 -0.63 12.72
N GLY A 109 -6.53 0.62 13.19
CA GLY A 109 -6.91 1.02 14.54
C GLY A 109 -5.80 0.86 15.59
N TRP A 110 -4.62 0.36 15.22
CA TRP A 110 -3.49 0.14 16.12
C TRP A 110 -2.43 1.25 15.96
N ARG A 111 -2.50 2.27 16.81
CA ARG A 111 -1.52 3.38 16.83
C ARG A 111 -0.36 3.10 17.79
N THR A 112 0.38 2.02 17.56
CA THR A 112 1.56 1.63 18.35
C THR A 112 2.86 1.93 17.60
N VAL A 113 3.97 2.12 18.32
CA VAL A 113 5.31 2.36 17.71
C VAL A 113 5.67 1.23 16.73
N SER A 114 5.39 -0.03 17.08
CA SER A 114 5.62 -1.19 16.21
C SER A 114 4.83 -1.13 14.90
N THR A 115 3.58 -0.63 14.92
CA THR A 115 2.76 -0.49 13.70
C THR A 115 3.31 0.64 12.82
N MET A 116 3.75 1.75 13.42
CA MET A 116 4.40 2.84 12.70
C MET A 116 5.70 2.39 12.02
N GLU A 117 6.55 1.65 12.74
CA GLU A 117 7.80 1.09 12.20
C GLU A 117 7.53 0.12 11.05
N ALA A 118 6.54 -0.76 11.20
CA ALA A 118 6.09 -1.69 10.16
C ALA A 118 5.62 -0.96 8.90
N ILE A 119 4.82 0.11 9.05
CA ILE A 119 4.40 0.96 7.92
C ILE A 119 5.63 1.60 7.26
N ASN A 120 6.51 2.24 8.02
CA ASN A 120 7.69 2.92 7.48
C ASN A 120 8.65 1.97 6.74
N SER A 121 8.88 0.78 7.29
CA SER A 121 9.69 -0.26 6.64
C SER A 121 9.07 -0.69 5.31
N SER A 122 7.76 -0.96 5.32
CA SER A 122 7.03 -1.40 4.12
C SER A 122 7.00 -0.32 3.03
N VAL A 123 6.80 0.95 3.41
CA VAL A 123 6.83 2.09 2.48
C VAL A 123 8.21 2.24 1.86
N THR A 124 9.27 2.12 2.65
CA THR A 124 10.66 2.24 2.16
C THR A 124 11.01 1.14 1.15
N GLU A 125 10.53 -0.09 1.38
CA GLU A 125 10.78 -1.22 0.48
C GLU A 125 9.97 -1.13 -0.82
N LEU A 126 8.71 -0.70 -0.75
CA LEU A 126 7.80 -0.69 -1.90
C LEU A 126 7.91 0.58 -2.75
N VAL A 127 8.20 1.72 -2.13
CA VAL A 127 8.18 3.05 -2.76
C VAL A 127 9.58 3.65 -2.71
N LYS A 128 10.33 3.52 -3.81
CA LYS A 128 11.70 4.07 -3.91
C LYS A 128 11.72 5.62 -3.94
N ALA A 129 10.65 6.23 -4.44
CA ALA A 129 10.46 7.68 -4.45
C ALA A 129 8.97 7.99 -4.66
N PRO A 130 8.40 9.01 -3.99
CA PRO A 130 9.02 9.90 -2.99
C PRO A 130 9.22 9.24 -1.63
N LYS A 131 10.14 9.79 -0.81
CA LYS A 131 10.38 9.32 0.56
C LYS A 131 9.21 9.79 1.44
N LEU A 132 8.31 8.87 1.74
CA LEU A 132 7.19 9.07 2.66
C LEU A 132 7.53 8.42 3.99
N GLU A 133 7.34 9.14 5.09
CA GLU A 133 7.57 8.65 6.45
C GLU A 133 6.39 8.99 7.35
N VAL A 134 5.92 8.04 8.16
CA VAL A 134 4.98 8.28 9.24
C VAL A 134 5.77 8.66 10.48
N VAL A 135 5.49 9.83 11.04
CA VAL A 135 6.13 10.38 12.24
C VAL A 135 5.09 10.59 13.34
N SER A 136 5.51 10.35 14.58
CA SER A 136 4.69 10.59 15.78
C SER A 136 5.00 11.96 16.37
N ASN A 137 3.98 12.80 16.51
CA ASN A 137 4.02 14.10 17.18
C ASN A 137 3.20 14.02 18.48
N GLY A 138 3.76 13.34 19.49
CA GLY A 138 3.01 13.01 20.72
C GLY A 138 1.98 11.93 20.46
N ASP A 139 0.70 12.22 20.73
CA ASP A 139 -0.43 11.30 20.56
C ASP A 139 -0.98 11.25 19.12
N GLU A 140 -0.48 12.11 18.24
CA GLU A 140 -0.92 12.20 16.85
C GLU A 140 0.15 11.70 15.89
N TRP A 141 -0.28 10.94 14.88
CA TRP A 141 0.57 10.54 13.78
C TRP A 141 0.36 11.46 12.60
N SER A 142 1.43 11.71 11.87
CA SER A 142 1.39 12.48 10.65
C SER A 142 2.29 11.85 9.60
N LEU A 143 1.85 11.92 8.35
CA LEU A 143 2.64 11.52 7.20
C LEU A 143 3.46 12.72 6.73
N ARG A 144 4.77 12.54 6.62
CA ARG A 144 5.71 13.54 6.13
C ARG A 144 6.28 13.09 4.79
N ASP A 145 6.28 14.01 3.83
CA ASP A 145 6.85 13.78 2.52
C ASP A 145 8.33 14.24 2.45
N SER A 146 8.97 13.99 1.30
CA SER A 146 10.34 14.44 1.06
C SER A 146 10.50 15.96 0.97
N THR A 147 9.41 16.71 0.82
CA THR A 147 9.43 18.19 0.82
C THR A 147 9.36 18.76 2.24
N GLY A 148 9.08 17.91 3.24
CA GLY A 148 8.86 18.29 4.63
C GLY A 148 7.41 18.65 4.94
N THR A 149 6.52 18.60 3.95
CA THR A 149 5.09 18.79 4.15
C THR A 149 4.55 17.66 5.02
N THR A 150 3.82 18.05 6.06
CA THR A 150 3.27 17.12 7.06
C THR A 150 1.76 17.12 6.96
N ILE A 151 1.17 15.94 6.79
CA ILE A 151 -0.26 15.72 6.63
C ILE A 151 -0.73 14.86 7.80
N PRO A 152 -1.82 15.19 8.50
CA PRO A 152 -2.35 14.34 9.56
C PRO A 152 -2.62 12.91 9.06
N PHE A 153 -2.16 11.90 9.81
CA PHE A 153 -2.36 10.52 9.45
C PHE A 153 -3.79 10.09 9.84
N VAL A 154 -4.54 9.64 8.84
CA VAL A 154 -5.88 9.05 9.01
C VAL A 154 -5.90 7.68 8.36
N ASP A 155 -6.63 6.74 8.96
CA ASP A 155 -6.78 5.40 8.41
C ASP A 155 -7.48 5.46 7.05
N GLY A 156 -6.89 4.79 6.05
CA GLY A 156 -7.36 4.83 4.66
C GLY A 156 -6.86 6.03 3.86
N ILE A 157 -5.88 6.80 4.38
CA ILE A 157 -5.28 7.89 3.60
C ILE A 157 -4.65 7.35 2.31
N THR A 158 -5.01 7.95 1.19
CA THR A 158 -4.47 7.60 -0.14
C THR A 158 -3.53 8.69 -0.62
N VAL A 159 -2.31 8.30 -1.00
CA VAL A 159 -1.28 9.21 -1.48
C VAL A 159 -0.80 8.73 -2.85
N ALA A 160 -0.73 9.65 -3.81
CA ALA A 160 -0.15 9.38 -5.12
C ALA A 160 1.38 9.36 -4.97
N THR A 161 2.01 8.19 -5.18
CA THR A 161 3.46 8.07 -5.08
C THR A 161 4.15 8.34 -6.41
N GLY A 162 3.40 8.34 -7.53
CA GLY A 162 3.97 8.50 -8.88
C GLY A 162 4.97 7.40 -9.27
N THR A 163 5.13 6.39 -8.43
CA THR A 163 6.01 5.24 -8.65
C THR A 163 5.25 4.25 -9.52
N GLU A 164 5.73 4.00 -10.73
CA GLU A 164 5.23 2.87 -11.50
C GLU A 164 5.55 1.57 -10.75
N GLN A 165 4.59 0.63 -10.73
CA GLN A 165 4.65 -0.56 -9.91
C GLN A 165 6.00 -1.29 -9.99
N PRO A 166 6.66 -1.58 -8.85
CA PRO A 166 7.94 -2.31 -8.83
C PRO A 166 7.81 -3.73 -9.39
N LEU A 167 6.61 -4.31 -9.37
CA LEU A 167 6.36 -5.66 -9.86
C LEU A 167 6.44 -5.81 -11.39
N ARG A 168 6.48 -4.72 -12.16
CA ARG A 168 6.86 -4.83 -13.59
C ARG A 168 8.30 -5.29 -13.78
N ALA A 169 9.19 -4.99 -12.83
CA ALA A 169 10.57 -5.46 -12.89
C ALA A 169 10.73 -6.96 -12.53
N VAL A 170 9.80 -7.54 -11.76
CA VAL A 170 9.85 -8.96 -11.33
C VAL A 170 9.22 -9.91 -12.36
N ARG A 171 8.62 -9.39 -13.44
CA ARG A 171 8.00 -10.22 -14.51
C ARG A 171 8.98 -10.75 -15.57
N LEU A 172 10.29 -10.53 -15.46
CA LEU A 172 11.25 -10.86 -16.54
C LEU A 172 12.51 -11.64 -16.12
N SER A 173 12.46 -12.48 -15.09
CA SER A 173 13.61 -13.36 -14.76
C SER A 173 13.30 -14.86 -14.68
N THR A 174 12.03 -15.28 -14.80
CA THR A 174 11.65 -16.71 -14.73
C THR A 174 11.26 -17.35 -16.07
N LEU A 175 11.42 -16.65 -17.21
CA LEU A 175 11.26 -17.22 -18.55
C LEU A 175 12.58 -17.26 -19.33
N GLY A 176 13.65 -17.67 -18.63
CA GLY A 176 14.84 -18.26 -19.23
C GLY A 176 14.77 -19.79 -19.18
N ALA A 177 13.60 -20.38 -19.46
CA ALA A 177 13.51 -21.80 -19.74
C ALA A 177 14.23 -22.06 -21.06
N LYS A 178 15.47 -22.51 -20.96
CA LYS A 178 16.30 -23.00 -22.04
C LYS A 178 15.56 -24.16 -22.71
N VAL A 179 14.80 -23.87 -23.77
CA VAL A 179 14.31 -24.88 -24.70
C VAL A 179 15.50 -25.27 -25.57
N ASP A 180 16.34 -26.16 -25.04
CA ASP A 180 17.21 -26.97 -25.87
C ASP A 180 16.33 -28.07 -26.49
N GLY A 181 15.97 -27.85 -27.75
CA GLY A 181 15.36 -28.88 -28.57
C GLY A 181 16.36 -29.96 -28.98
N ALA A 182 15.82 -31.16 -29.17
CA ALA A 182 16.35 -32.32 -29.88
C ALA A 182 17.18 -33.35 -29.08
N GLY A 183 16.48 -34.39 -28.64
CA GLY A 183 17.06 -35.67 -28.22
C GLY A 183 15.98 -36.72 -28.03
N LEU A 184 15.85 -37.62 -29.01
CA LEU A 184 14.85 -38.69 -29.12
C LEU A 184 14.80 -39.65 -27.92
N ALA A 185 13.57 -40.06 -27.57
CA ALA A 185 13.12 -41.37 -27.07
C ALA A 185 13.84 -42.04 -25.87
N VAL A 186 13.06 -42.38 -24.84
CA VAL A 186 12.84 -43.75 -24.32
C VAL A 186 11.78 -43.71 -23.20
N ALA A 187 10.89 -44.69 -23.22
CA ALA A 187 9.74 -44.88 -22.33
C ALA A 187 10.14 -45.43 -20.92
N PRO A 188 9.20 -45.55 -19.96
CA PRO A 188 9.43 -45.42 -18.52
C PRO A 188 9.86 -46.72 -17.82
N THR A 189 10.56 -46.59 -16.69
CA THR A 189 10.64 -47.66 -15.69
C THR A 189 10.30 -47.14 -14.29
N ASN A 190 9.35 -47.85 -13.67
CA ASN A 190 8.98 -47.74 -12.26
C ASN A 190 10.19 -48.02 -11.36
N GLY A 191 10.40 -47.16 -10.36
CA GLY A 191 11.40 -47.38 -9.31
C GLY A 191 10.83 -46.95 -7.96
N VAL A 192 10.32 -47.92 -7.22
CA VAL A 192 9.97 -47.84 -5.79
C VAL A 192 11.25 -47.63 -4.98
N ALA A 193 11.26 -46.66 -4.05
CA ALA A 193 12.17 -46.70 -2.90
C ALA A 193 11.61 -45.88 -1.72
N SER A 194 11.16 -46.62 -0.72
CA SER A 194 10.99 -46.19 0.67
C SER A 194 12.33 -45.82 1.33
N GLY A 195 12.27 -44.94 2.33
CA GLY A 195 13.35 -44.64 3.28
C GLY A 195 13.67 -43.14 3.31
N ALA A 196 13.88 -42.46 4.42
CA ALA A 196 14.18 -42.92 5.77
C ALA A 196 13.84 -41.84 6.80
N THR A 197 13.51 -42.34 7.97
CA THR A 197 13.48 -41.74 9.31
C THR A 197 14.78 -41.02 9.67
N GLY A 198 14.70 -39.89 10.38
CA GLY A 198 15.80 -39.25 11.14
C GLY A 198 15.29 -37.94 11.73
N GLY A 199 15.10 -37.80 13.05
CA GLY A 199 16.13 -37.49 14.07
C GLY A 199 16.27 -35.96 14.14
N GLY A 200 16.00 -35.23 15.23
CA GLY A 200 16.37 -35.44 16.63
C GLY A 200 17.28 -34.27 17.07
N GLY A 201 16.98 -33.60 18.18
CA GLY A 201 17.81 -32.56 18.82
C GLY A 201 17.00 -31.28 19.12
N GLY A 202 16.82 -30.79 20.35
CA GLY A 202 17.52 -31.03 21.61
C GLY A 202 18.49 -29.87 21.88
N GLY A 203 18.22 -29.08 22.91
CA GLY A 203 19.10 -28.03 23.47
C GLY A 203 18.50 -26.62 23.36
N GLU A 204 18.56 -25.73 24.35
CA GLU A 204 19.26 -25.71 25.63
C GLU A 204 18.59 -24.66 26.54
N ASP A 205 18.53 -24.98 27.83
CA ASP A 205 18.30 -24.04 28.92
C ASP A 205 19.49 -23.08 29.09
N GLY A 206 19.20 -21.82 29.40
CA GLY A 206 20.15 -20.85 29.95
C GLY A 206 19.47 -19.48 30.05
N GLY A 207 19.32 -18.81 31.19
CA GLY A 207 20.12 -18.83 32.41
C GLY A 207 20.68 -17.40 32.63
N GLY A 208 20.41 -16.81 33.80
CA GLY A 208 21.02 -15.56 34.28
C GLY A 208 20.06 -14.36 34.26
N ASN A 209 19.46 -13.95 35.38
CA ASN A 209 20.03 -13.35 36.59
C ASN A 209 20.76 -12.02 36.33
N GLY A 210 20.23 -10.95 36.91
CA GLY A 210 20.80 -9.60 36.84
C GLY A 210 20.03 -8.60 37.70
N GLY A 211 19.83 -8.94 38.98
CA GLY A 211 19.47 -7.96 39.99
C GLY A 211 20.66 -7.07 40.33
N GLY A 212 20.41 -5.76 40.39
CA GLY A 212 21.30 -4.70 40.87
C GLY A 212 20.64 -3.37 40.49
N GLY A 213 20.10 -2.54 41.39
CA GLY A 213 20.57 -2.23 42.73
C GLY A 213 21.48 -1.01 42.63
N ALA A 214 20.94 0.19 42.83
CA ALA A 214 21.67 1.34 43.38
C ALA A 214 20.67 2.41 43.84
N ALA A 215 20.87 2.77 45.12
CA ALA A 215 20.44 3.90 45.93
C ALA A 215 19.80 5.12 45.25
#